data_AF-A0A7L0IBY8-F1
#
_entry.id   AF-A0A7L0IBY8-F1
#
_cell.length_a   1.000
_cell.length_b   1.000
_cell.length_c   1.000
_cell.angle_alpha   90.00
_cell.angle_beta   90.00
_cell.angle_gamma   90.00
#
_symmetry.space_group_name_H-M   'P 1'
#
loop_
_entity.id
_entity.type
_entity.pdbx_description
1 polymer ?
#
loop_
_entity_poly.entity_id
_entity_poly.type
_entity_poly.pdbx_seq_one_letter_code
_entity_poly.pdbx_strand_id
1 'polypeptide(L)'
;IFAGLMNRDYELVTSKSVNEINHYDGTGAAMSIAANRVSFTFNLTGPSLTIDTACSSFLFALHYALQAIKSGDCEAAICAGVNCIIDPRTFVSLSKAKMISPEGMSKPFSKKADGYGRGEGCGVVFLKPLKKVRLLVKQPKVRLVAFLNFVSSIVIITPEKIFQFNLKINEALIKH
;
A
#
# COMPACT_ATOMS: atom_id res chain seq x y z
N ILE A 1 5.75 -7.87 -1.83
CA ILE A 1 5.18 -6.58 -1.39
C ILE A 1 5.04 -5.66 -2.59
N PHE A 2 3.87 -5.07 -2.77
CA PHE A 2 3.60 -4.09 -3.83
C PHE A 2 2.93 -2.86 -3.18
N ALA A 3 3.68 -1.80 -2.95
CA ALA A 3 3.21 -0.60 -2.28
C ALA A 3 2.91 0.51 -3.30
N GLY A 4 1.66 0.92 -3.42
CA GLY A 4 1.25 2.08 -4.21
C GLY A 4 1.36 3.37 -3.40
N LEU A 5 2.38 4.19 -3.67
CA LEU A 5 2.69 5.40 -2.92
C LEU A 5 3.05 6.52 -3.89
N MET A 6 2.54 7.74 -3.66
CA MET A 6 2.84 8.91 -4.50
C MET A 6 3.36 10.13 -3.73
N ASN A 7 3.00 10.30 -2.45
CA ASN A 7 3.45 11.47 -1.68
C ASN A 7 4.81 11.22 -1.03
N ARG A 8 5.70 12.20 -1.17
CA ARG A 8 7.03 12.24 -0.52
C ARG A 8 7.13 13.36 0.51
N ASP A 9 6.00 13.80 1.05
CA ASP A 9 5.92 14.94 1.97
C ASP A 9 6.85 14.74 3.18
N TYR A 10 6.90 13.53 3.74
CA TYR A 10 7.75 13.24 4.88
C TYR A 10 9.23 13.48 4.57
N GLU A 11 9.72 12.96 3.44
CA GLU A 11 11.09 13.18 2.98
C GLU A 11 11.42 14.66 2.82
N LEU A 12 10.46 15.43 2.31
CA LEU A 12 10.63 16.86 2.10
C LEU A 12 10.62 17.65 3.43
N VAL A 13 9.86 17.23 4.43
CA VAL A 13 9.80 17.88 5.75
C VAL A 13 10.98 17.48 6.64
N THR A 14 11.50 16.27 6.48
CA THR A 14 12.70 15.79 7.17
C THR A 14 13.99 16.10 6.40
N SER A 15 13.91 16.89 5.34
CA SER A 15 15.10 17.30 4.59
C SER A 15 15.98 18.17 5.48
N LYS A 16 17.26 17.80 5.58
CA LYS A 16 18.25 18.44 6.45
C LYS A 16 19.37 19.06 5.64
N SER A 17 20.08 20.00 6.24
CA SER A 17 21.35 20.46 5.68
C SER A 17 22.37 19.31 5.67
N VAL A 18 23.34 19.35 4.76
CA VAL A 18 24.35 18.28 4.60
C VAL A 18 25.07 17.96 5.92
N ASN A 19 25.30 18.98 6.75
CA ASN A 19 25.99 18.84 8.04
C ASN A 19 25.15 18.16 9.14
N GLU A 20 23.84 18.04 8.94
CA GLU A 20 22.90 17.45 9.89
C GLU A 20 22.43 16.05 9.47
N ILE A 21 22.87 15.57 8.31
CA ILE A 21 22.54 14.24 7.80
C ILE A 21 23.21 13.17 8.67
N ASN A 22 22.44 12.16 9.05
CA ASN A 22 22.89 10.96 9.71
C ASN A 22 22.59 9.70 8.88
N HIS A 23 23.06 8.54 9.35
CA HIS A 23 22.95 7.27 8.63
C HIS A 23 21.51 6.76 8.46
N TYR A 24 20.53 7.29 9.19
CA TYR A 24 19.12 6.92 9.02
C TYR A 24 18.42 7.73 7.93
N ASP A 25 18.90 8.93 7.58
CA ASP A 25 18.16 9.83 6.68
C ASP A 25 17.95 9.21 5.28
N GLY A 26 18.94 8.48 4.77
CA GLY A 26 18.81 7.76 3.49
C GLY A 26 17.79 6.63 3.49
N THR A 27 17.54 5.99 4.64
CA THR A 27 16.60 4.85 4.76
C THR A 27 15.30 5.19 5.48
N GLY A 28 15.22 6.38 6.06
CA GLY A 28 14.10 6.84 6.88
C GLY A 28 12.89 7.23 6.05
N ALA A 29 13.11 7.80 4.86
CA ALA A 29 12.04 8.36 4.04
C ALA A 29 12.04 7.89 2.56
N ALA A 30 13.06 7.14 2.12
CA ALA A 30 13.14 6.67 0.74
C ALA A 30 11.95 5.77 0.37
N MET A 31 11.32 6.06 -0.77
CA MET A 31 10.11 5.37 -1.24
C MET A 31 10.32 3.84 -1.38
N SER A 32 11.47 3.40 -1.85
CA SER A 32 11.82 1.98 -1.96
C SER A 32 11.85 1.27 -0.60
N ILE A 33 12.24 1.99 0.46
CA ILE A 33 12.31 1.43 1.81
C ILE A 33 10.92 1.17 2.38
N ALA A 34 9.88 1.87 1.92
CA ALA A 34 8.52 1.59 2.38
C ALA A 34 8.10 0.13 2.13
N ALA A 35 8.31 -0.39 0.91
CA ALA A 35 8.07 -1.80 0.60
C ALA A 35 9.12 -2.72 1.24
N ASN A 36 10.41 -2.35 1.15
CA ASN A 36 11.51 -3.22 1.61
C ASN A 36 11.54 -3.41 3.13
N ARG A 37 11.14 -2.40 3.92
CA ARG A 37 11.07 -2.51 5.39
C ARG A 37 9.99 -3.50 5.81
N VAL A 38 8.88 -3.58 5.08
CA VAL A 38 7.85 -4.60 5.31
C VAL A 38 8.39 -5.98 4.94
N SER A 39 9.06 -6.10 3.78
CA SER A 39 9.70 -7.35 3.36
C SER A 39 10.73 -7.84 4.36
N PHE A 40 11.60 -6.94 4.84
CA PHE A 40 12.63 -7.22 5.84
C PHE A 40 12.03 -7.67 7.18
N THR A 41 11.10 -6.88 7.73
CA THR A 41 10.46 -7.15 9.03
C THR A 41 9.77 -8.51 9.06
N PHE A 42 9.20 -8.95 7.94
CA PHE A 42 8.47 -10.21 7.83
C PHE A 42 9.24 -11.32 7.12
N ASN A 43 10.55 -11.13 6.87
CA ASN A 43 11.42 -12.07 6.18
C ASN A 43 10.82 -12.59 4.85
N LEU A 44 10.23 -11.69 4.06
CA LEU A 44 9.61 -12.01 2.78
C LEU A 44 10.65 -11.88 1.66
N THR A 45 10.81 -12.93 0.87
CA THR A 45 11.85 -13.04 -0.16
C THR A 45 11.34 -12.83 -1.59
N GLY A 46 10.04 -12.64 -1.78
CA GLY A 46 9.43 -12.34 -3.09
C GLY A 46 9.64 -10.89 -3.55
N PRO A 47 9.04 -10.50 -4.70
CA PRO A 47 9.15 -9.14 -5.23
C PRO A 47 8.77 -8.08 -4.19
N SER A 48 9.55 -7.01 -4.08
CA SER A 48 9.37 -5.92 -3.11
C SER A 48 9.50 -4.57 -3.81
N LEU A 49 8.36 -3.95 -4.10
CA LEU A 49 8.30 -2.80 -5.00
C LEU A 49 7.43 -1.69 -4.43
N THR A 50 7.89 -0.46 -4.60
CA THR A 50 7.08 0.75 -4.45
C THR A 50 6.76 1.28 -5.84
N ILE A 51 5.49 1.55 -6.10
CA ILE A 51 4.96 1.95 -7.40
C ILE A 51 4.28 3.30 -7.24
N ASP A 52 4.68 4.25 -8.09
CA ASP A 52 4.07 5.56 -8.20
C ASP A 52 3.49 5.74 -9.61
N THR A 53 2.16 5.70 -9.68
CA THR A 53 1.37 6.09 -10.85
C THR A 53 0.37 7.18 -10.46
N ALA A 54 0.78 8.06 -9.55
CA ALA A 54 -0.04 9.11 -8.93
C ALA A 54 -1.32 8.54 -8.28
N CYS A 55 -2.48 9.13 -8.56
CA CYS A 55 -3.77 8.76 -7.94
C CYS A 55 -4.18 7.29 -8.17
N SER A 56 -3.57 6.60 -9.13
CA SER A 56 -3.85 5.20 -9.46
C SER A 56 -2.89 4.19 -8.81
N SER A 57 -1.91 4.66 -8.03
CA SER A 57 -0.79 3.85 -7.53
C SER A 57 -1.22 2.57 -6.82
N PHE A 58 -2.24 2.63 -5.96
CA PHE A 58 -2.75 1.44 -5.26
C PHE A 58 -3.36 0.41 -6.22
N LEU A 59 -4.19 0.87 -7.16
CA LEU A 59 -4.84 -0.01 -8.13
C LEU A 59 -3.82 -0.62 -9.10
N PHE A 60 -2.81 0.13 -9.49
CA PHE A 60 -1.73 -0.41 -10.32
C PHE A 60 -0.85 -1.39 -9.54
N ALA A 61 -0.53 -1.11 -8.28
CA ALA A 61 0.17 -2.05 -7.41
C ALA A 61 -0.62 -3.35 -7.21
N LEU A 62 -1.94 -3.26 -7.08
CA LEU A 62 -2.83 -4.41 -7.06
C LEU A 62 -2.76 -5.17 -8.39
N HIS A 63 -2.93 -4.49 -9.52
CA HIS A 63 -2.83 -5.09 -10.85
C HIS A 63 -1.49 -5.82 -11.06
N TYR A 64 -0.38 -5.19 -10.70
CA TYR A 64 0.95 -5.77 -10.89
C TYR A 64 1.19 -6.97 -9.97
N ALA A 65 0.69 -6.95 -8.74
CA ALA A 65 0.75 -8.10 -7.85
C ALA A 65 -0.07 -9.30 -8.36
N LEU A 66 -1.25 -9.04 -8.95
CA LEU A 66 -2.07 -10.06 -9.60
C LEU A 66 -1.30 -10.71 -10.76
N GLN A 67 -0.60 -9.90 -11.56
CA GLN A 67 0.22 -10.38 -12.66
C GLN A 67 1.41 -11.20 -12.17
N ALA A 68 2.12 -10.75 -11.12
CA ALA A 68 3.23 -11.48 -10.50
C ALA A 68 2.80 -12.84 -9.92
N ILE A 69 1.60 -12.92 -9.32
CA ILE A 69 1.04 -14.19 -8.87
C ILE A 69 0.73 -15.11 -10.07
N LYS A 70 0.23 -14.54 -11.17
CA LYS A 70 -0.15 -15.28 -12.37
C LYS A 70 1.06 -15.79 -13.16
N SER A 71 2.14 -15.01 -13.24
CA SER A 71 3.40 -15.41 -13.87
C SER A 71 4.19 -16.43 -13.04
N GLY A 72 3.87 -16.57 -11.75
CA GLY A 72 4.58 -17.45 -10.82
C GLY A 72 5.76 -16.77 -10.11
N ASP A 73 5.95 -15.46 -10.28
CA ASP A 73 6.98 -14.69 -9.59
C ASP A 73 6.76 -14.66 -8.07
N CYS A 74 5.52 -14.87 -7.61
CA CYS A 74 5.21 -15.09 -6.20
C CYS A 74 3.96 -15.95 -5.98
N GLU A 75 3.86 -16.61 -4.83
CA GLU A 75 2.69 -17.44 -4.50
C GLU A 75 1.56 -16.69 -3.79
N ALA A 76 1.90 -15.53 -3.25
CA ALA A 76 1.03 -14.63 -2.52
C ALA A 76 1.67 -13.24 -2.53
N ALA A 77 0.84 -12.21 -2.38
CA ALA A 77 1.28 -10.84 -2.36
C ALA A 77 0.59 -10.04 -1.26
N ILE A 78 1.28 -9.03 -0.75
CA ILE A 78 0.67 -7.96 0.03
C ILE A 78 0.72 -6.72 -0.85
N CYS A 79 -0.45 -6.12 -1.08
CA CYS A 79 -0.56 -4.82 -1.70
C CYS A 79 -0.94 -3.79 -0.65
N ALA A 80 -0.24 -2.67 -0.62
CA ALA A 80 -0.49 -1.58 0.32
C ALA A 80 -0.63 -0.27 -0.43
N GLY A 81 -1.39 0.67 0.13
CA GLY A 81 -1.44 2.05 -0.34
C GLY A 81 -1.51 2.98 0.85
N VAL A 82 -0.75 4.07 0.81
CA VAL A 82 -0.73 5.09 1.87
C VAL A 82 -0.65 6.46 1.22
N ASN A 83 -1.46 7.38 1.72
CA ASN A 83 -1.42 8.79 1.37
C ASN A 83 -1.55 9.61 2.66
N CYS A 84 -0.48 10.35 3.00
CA CYS A 84 -0.49 11.35 4.06
C CYS A 84 -0.16 12.71 3.45
N ILE A 85 -0.77 13.77 3.98
CA ILE A 85 -0.61 15.17 3.57
C ILE A 85 0.10 15.87 4.72
N ILE A 86 1.42 15.88 4.67
CA ILE A 86 2.26 16.42 5.76
C ILE A 86 2.75 17.82 5.39
N ASP A 87 2.84 18.11 4.09
CA ASP A 87 3.38 19.37 3.59
C ASP A 87 2.37 20.10 2.69
N PRO A 88 2.20 21.43 2.86
CA PRO A 88 1.22 22.20 2.09
C PRO A 88 1.63 22.45 0.63
N ARG A 89 2.89 22.26 0.22
CA ARG A 89 3.38 22.61 -1.13
C ARG A 89 2.56 21.93 -2.23
N THR A 90 2.30 20.64 -2.08
CA THR A 90 1.46 19.89 -3.04
C THR A 90 0.04 20.43 -3.06
N PHE A 91 -0.52 20.79 -1.90
CA PHE A 91 -1.85 21.42 -1.82
C PHE A 91 -1.87 22.77 -2.55
N VAL A 92 -0.91 23.65 -2.28
CA VAL A 92 -0.79 24.98 -2.92
C VAL A 92 -0.63 24.86 -4.43
N SER A 93 0.21 23.92 -4.89
CA SER A 93 0.43 23.66 -6.32
C SER A 93 -0.87 23.24 -7.02
N LEU A 94 -1.59 22.27 -6.45
CA LEU A 94 -2.86 21.79 -6.98
C LEU A 94 -3.96 22.85 -6.93
N SER A 95 -3.99 23.70 -5.90
CA SER A 95 -4.91 24.85 -5.82
C SER A 95 -4.63 25.88 -6.90
N LYS A 96 -3.35 26.21 -7.17
CA LYS A 96 -2.97 27.10 -8.29
C LYS A 96 -3.35 26.51 -9.66
N ALA A 97 -3.28 25.18 -9.78
CA ALA A 97 -3.76 24.46 -10.96
C ALA A 97 -5.30 24.35 -11.03
N LYS A 98 -6.05 24.93 -10.09
CA LYS A 98 -7.51 24.87 -9.98
C LYS A 98 -8.06 23.43 -9.92
N MET A 99 -7.30 22.51 -9.33
CA MET A 99 -7.71 21.12 -9.15
C MET A 99 -8.45 20.87 -7.83
N ILE A 100 -8.23 21.73 -6.83
CA ILE A 100 -8.79 21.61 -5.49
C ILE A 100 -10.07 22.43 -5.37
N SER A 101 -11.12 21.82 -4.82
CA SER A 101 -12.36 22.53 -4.50
C SER A 101 -12.11 23.57 -3.39
N PRO A 102 -12.60 24.82 -3.51
CA PRO A 102 -12.51 25.82 -2.43
C PRO A 102 -13.17 25.37 -1.12
N GLU A 103 -14.17 24.49 -1.22
CA GLU A 103 -14.86 23.88 -0.07
C GLU A 103 -14.12 22.63 0.46
N GLY A 104 -13.01 22.23 -0.16
CA GLY A 104 -12.21 21.08 0.24
C GLY A 104 -12.91 19.73 0.07
N MET A 105 -14.01 19.67 -0.69
CA MET A 105 -14.87 18.50 -0.79
C MET A 105 -15.08 18.06 -2.23
N SER A 106 -14.96 16.76 -2.47
CA SER A 106 -15.28 16.17 -3.77
C SER A 106 -16.79 16.07 -3.95
N LYS A 107 -17.32 16.63 -5.02
CA LYS A 107 -18.77 16.64 -5.34
C LYS A 107 -19.04 15.82 -6.61
N PRO A 108 -18.84 14.49 -6.58
CA PRO A 108 -18.92 13.66 -7.79
C PRO A 108 -20.31 13.78 -8.41
N PHE A 109 -20.36 13.98 -9.73
CA PHE A 109 -21.58 14.08 -10.55
C PHE A 109 -22.51 15.27 -10.20
N SER A 110 -22.07 16.21 -9.36
CA SER A 110 -22.83 17.42 -9.05
C SER A 110 -22.66 18.49 -10.12
N LYS A 111 -23.73 19.26 -10.41
CA LYS A 111 -23.63 20.50 -11.21
C LYS A 111 -22.73 21.56 -10.57
N LYS A 112 -22.46 21.45 -9.26
CA LYS A 112 -21.58 22.35 -8.49
C LYS A 112 -20.16 21.79 -8.31
N ALA A 113 -19.75 20.80 -9.11
CA ALA A 113 -18.39 20.25 -9.03
C ALA A 113 -17.34 21.30 -9.46
N ASP A 114 -16.39 21.58 -8.58
CA ASP A 114 -15.43 22.67 -8.68
C ASP A 114 -13.99 22.25 -8.32
N GLY A 115 -13.73 20.94 -8.35
CA GLY A 115 -12.46 20.32 -7.97
C GLY A 115 -12.67 19.12 -7.06
N TYR A 116 -11.59 18.57 -6.52
CA TYR A 116 -11.64 17.49 -5.53
C TYR A 116 -11.11 17.95 -4.17
N GLY A 117 -11.58 17.29 -3.10
CA GLY A 117 -11.00 17.38 -1.77
C GLY A 117 -9.85 16.38 -1.63
N ARG A 118 -8.68 16.84 -1.17
CA ARG A 118 -7.60 15.91 -0.83
C ARG A 118 -7.97 15.15 0.45
N GLY A 119 -7.68 13.85 0.47
CA GLY A 119 -7.90 13.00 1.64
C GLY A 119 -6.67 12.19 1.98
N GLU A 120 -6.56 11.80 3.25
CA GLU A 120 -5.53 10.89 3.73
C GLU A 120 -6.09 9.49 3.92
N GLY A 121 -5.22 8.49 3.92
CA GLY A 121 -5.65 7.12 4.19
C GLY A 121 -4.56 6.10 3.99
N CYS A 122 -4.74 4.95 4.64
CA CYS A 122 -3.91 3.77 4.42
C CYS A 122 -4.80 2.53 4.23
N GLY A 123 -4.34 1.61 3.39
CA GLY A 123 -5.03 0.37 3.11
C GLY A 123 -4.05 -0.74 2.75
N VAL A 124 -4.34 -1.95 3.21
CA VAL A 124 -3.54 -3.14 2.91
C VAL A 124 -4.46 -4.29 2.56
N VAL A 125 -4.10 -5.02 1.51
CA VAL A 125 -4.76 -6.25 1.08
C VAL A 125 -3.73 -7.35 0.92
N PHE A 126 -4.01 -8.52 1.48
CA PHE A 126 -3.29 -9.75 1.17
C PHE A 126 -3.98 -10.47 0.02
N LEU A 127 -3.21 -11.01 -0.92
CA LEU A 127 -3.66 -11.71 -2.12
C LEU A 127 -3.09 -13.13 -2.14
N LYS A 128 -3.96 -14.11 -2.41
CA LYS A 128 -3.55 -15.50 -2.65
C LYS A 128 -4.51 -16.19 -3.62
N PRO A 129 -4.04 -17.11 -4.50
CA PRO A 129 -4.91 -17.90 -5.36
C PRO A 129 -5.90 -18.76 -4.58
N LEU A 130 -7.18 -18.76 -4.96
CA LEU A 130 -8.27 -19.44 -4.24
C LEU A 130 -8.03 -20.94 -4.09
N LYS A 131 -7.45 -21.59 -5.10
CA LYS A 131 -7.09 -23.01 -5.04
C LYS A 131 -6.20 -23.33 -3.84
N LYS A 132 -5.36 -22.38 -3.42
CA LYS A 132 -4.46 -22.47 -2.25
C LYS A 132 -5.07 -21.90 -0.95
N VAL A 133 -6.31 -21.41 -0.96
CA VAL A 133 -6.95 -20.71 0.18
C VAL A 133 -7.94 -21.59 0.97
N ARG A 134 -8.29 -22.79 0.46
CA ARG A 134 -9.27 -23.70 1.10
C ARG A 134 -8.93 -24.08 2.56
N LEU A 135 -7.66 -24.02 2.95
CA LEU A 135 -7.20 -24.27 4.34
C LEU A 135 -7.15 -23.00 5.20
N LEU A 136 -7.01 -21.80 4.60
CA LEU A 136 -6.89 -20.53 5.32
C LEU A 136 -8.23 -19.99 5.82
N VAL A 137 -9.32 -20.23 5.08
CA VAL A 137 -10.68 -19.79 5.46
C VAL A 137 -11.20 -20.51 6.71
N LYS A 138 -10.58 -21.64 7.10
CA LYS A 138 -10.91 -22.32 8.36
C LYS A 138 -10.37 -21.58 9.59
N GLN A 139 -9.49 -20.58 9.42
CA GLN A 139 -8.99 -19.80 10.55
C GLN A 139 -9.95 -18.64 10.88
N PRO A 140 -10.35 -18.46 12.15
CA PRO A 140 -11.33 -17.45 12.58
C PRO A 140 -10.89 -15.99 12.35
N LYS A 141 -9.62 -15.79 11.96
CA LYS A 141 -9.03 -14.48 11.71
C LYS A 141 -8.90 -14.11 10.22
N VAL A 142 -9.21 -15.03 9.31
CA VAL A 142 -9.14 -14.79 7.86
C VAL A 142 -10.56 -14.67 7.33
N ARG A 143 -10.90 -13.51 6.77
CA ARG A 143 -12.16 -13.32 6.04
C ARG A 143 -11.86 -13.12 4.57
N LEU A 144 -12.60 -13.84 3.74
CA LEU A 144 -12.69 -13.59 2.32
C LEU A 144 -13.58 -12.37 2.10
N VAL A 145 -13.02 -11.30 1.55
CA VAL A 145 -13.76 -10.04 1.34
C VAL A 145 -14.33 -9.91 -0.07
N ALA A 146 -13.58 -10.33 -1.10
CA ALA A 146 -14.02 -10.22 -2.49
C ALA A 146 -13.26 -11.18 -3.42
N PHE A 147 -13.81 -11.39 -4.62
CA PHE A 147 -13.17 -12.08 -5.74
C PHE A 147 -12.80 -11.11 -6.85
N LEU A 148 -11.59 -11.24 -7.40
CA LEU A 148 -11.15 -10.51 -8.58
C LEU A 148 -11.11 -11.46 -9.78
N ASN A 149 -12.02 -11.28 -10.74
CA ASN A 149 -12.20 -12.19 -11.88
C ASN A 149 -11.03 -12.20 -12.89
N PHE A 150 -10.08 -11.26 -12.78
CA PHE A 150 -8.92 -11.15 -13.67
C PHE A 150 -7.85 -12.23 -13.45
N VAL A 151 -7.90 -12.94 -12.32
CA VAL A 151 -7.02 -14.06 -11.98
C VAL A 151 -7.91 -15.06 -11.28
N SER A 152 -7.87 -16.34 -11.65
CA SER A 152 -8.66 -17.45 -11.08
C SER A 152 -8.78 -17.36 -9.54
N SER A 153 -9.80 -16.60 -9.12
CA SER A 153 -10.19 -16.21 -7.78
C SER A 153 -9.04 -15.82 -6.82
N ILE A 154 -8.89 -14.54 -6.48
CA ILE A 154 -7.96 -14.08 -5.44
C ILE A 154 -8.73 -13.57 -4.23
N VAL A 155 -8.25 -13.95 -3.04
CA VAL A 155 -8.88 -13.62 -1.74
C VAL A 155 -8.22 -12.40 -1.14
N ILE A 156 -9.01 -11.38 -0.82
CA ILE A 156 -8.59 -10.19 -0.06
C ILE A 156 -8.79 -10.43 1.44
N ILE A 157 -7.72 -10.26 2.24
CA ILE A 157 -7.77 -10.24 3.71
C ILE A 157 -7.46 -8.81 4.17
N THR A 158 -8.33 -8.21 5.00
CA THR A 158 -8.19 -6.83 5.50
C THR A 158 -7.33 -6.73 6.78
N PRO A 159 -6.77 -5.55 7.08
CA PRO A 159 -5.66 -5.39 8.02
C PRO A 159 -6.00 -5.52 9.51
N GLU A 160 -7.28 -5.44 9.92
CA GLU A 160 -7.67 -5.55 11.35
C GLU A 160 -7.15 -6.84 12.02
N LYS A 161 -6.72 -7.84 11.23
CA LYS A 161 -6.17 -9.11 11.73
C LYS A 161 -4.82 -9.52 11.11
N ILE A 162 -4.24 -8.76 10.18
CA ILE A 162 -2.93 -9.07 9.57
C ILE A 162 -1.80 -8.98 10.61
N PHE A 163 -1.86 -8.00 11.52
CA PHE A 163 -0.86 -7.84 12.59
C PHE A 163 -0.88 -8.95 13.64
N GLN A 164 -2.02 -9.62 13.87
CA GLN A 164 -2.11 -10.75 14.80
C GLN A 164 -1.79 -12.12 14.18
N PHE A 165 -1.68 -12.21 12.86
CA PHE A 165 -1.43 -13.48 12.16
C PHE A 165 0.04 -13.93 12.31
N ASN A 166 0.98 -12.98 12.44
CA ASN A 166 2.41 -13.30 12.47
C ASN A 166 2.94 -13.75 13.85
N LEU A 167 2.24 -13.41 14.95
CA LEU A 167 2.60 -13.93 16.28
C LEU A 167 2.40 -15.46 16.39
N LYS A 168 1.53 -16.06 15.58
CA LYS A 168 1.30 -17.53 15.59
C LYS A 168 2.06 -18.32 14.51
N ILE A 169 2.54 -17.67 13.46
CA ILE A 169 3.32 -18.37 12.41
C ILE A 169 4.73 -18.69 12.91
N ASN A 170 5.36 -17.79 13.67
CA ASN A 170 6.67 -18.05 14.26
C ASN A 170 6.62 -19.14 15.36
N GLU A 171 5.53 -19.29 16.11
CA GLU A 171 5.40 -20.40 17.07
C GLU A 171 5.21 -21.78 16.41
N ALA A 172 4.67 -21.82 15.19
CA ALA A 172 4.43 -23.07 14.46
C ALA A 172 5.64 -23.54 13.64
N LEU A 173 6.59 -22.65 13.32
CA LEU A 173 7.78 -22.95 12.51
C LEU A 173 9.07 -23.12 13.35
N ILE A 174 9.02 -22.92 14.67
CA ILE A 174 10.15 -23.15 15.61
C ILE A 174 10.06 -24.52 16.32
N LYS A 175 9.05 -25.35 16.01
CA LYS A 175 8.84 -26.65 16.68
C LYS A 175 9.25 -27.90 15.88
N HIS A 176 10.07 -27.78 14.84
CA HIS A 176 10.78 -28.91 14.25
C HIS A 176 12.21 -28.53 13.88
#